data_AF-A0A354FCH2-F1
#
_entry.id   AF-A0A354FCH2-F1
#
_cell.length_a   1.000
_cell.length_b   1.000
_cell.length_c   1.000
_cell.angle_alpha   90.00
_cell.angle_beta   90.00
_cell.angle_gamma   90.00
#
_symmetry.space_group_name_H-M   'P 1'
#
loop_
_entity.id
_entity.type
_entity.pdbx_description
1 polymer ?
#
loop_
_entity_poly.entity_id
_entity_poly.type
_entity_poly.pdbx_seq_one_letter_code
_entity_poly.pdbx_strand_id
1 'polypeptide(L)'
;MRLLAVEEIQQIQSHLAVLTDLYEERSLSFADESKQWIIKLEDAFRNNKLPQVADLSSYRTLMISYERGFLPNQAVSGRYNSKRKQLAAAIVTILTSVNSLVSETLKPFMAQLGEVERIMSQVLSVASAKGLLAGSPTGTHTQNMIHYWSRISEDNDLMPLCIHMSGLIHPQDILIVLDRTITGLGYKG
;
A
#
# COMPACT_ATOMS: atom_id res chain seq x y z
N MET A 1 6.51 -8.45 -1.79
CA MET A 1 5.17 -8.30 -1.18
C MET A 1 4.15 -8.49 -2.29
N ARG A 2 2.92 -8.93 -1.98
CA ARG A 2 1.85 -9.04 -3.00
C ARG A 2 1.21 -7.66 -3.25
N LEU A 3 0.69 -7.42 -4.44
CA LEU A 3 0.02 -6.17 -4.80
C LEU A 3 -1.14 -5.84 -3.84
N LEU A 4 -2.04 -6.79 -3.61
CA LEU A 4 -3.20 -6.59 -2.73
C LEU A 4 -2.81 -6.21 -1.29
N ALA A 5 -1.65 -6.68 -0.81
CA ALA A 5 -1.14 -6.32 0.51
C ALA A 5 -0.67 -4.86 0.56
N VAL A 6 -0.02 -4.38 -0.50
CA VAL A 6 0.38 -2.98 -0.61
C VAL A 6 -0.87 -2.08 -0.58
N GLU A 7 -1.92 -2.47 -1.31
CA GLU A 7 -3.18 -1.73 -1.37
C GLU A 7 -3.92 -1.71 -0.03
N GLU A 8 -3.99 -2.85 0.66
CA GLU A 8 -4.54 -2.94 2.01
C GLU A 8 -3.83 -1.95 2.96
N ILE A 9 -2.49 -1.95 2.96
CA ILE A 9 -1.70 -1.07 3.82
C ILE A 9 -1.91 0.41 3.44
N GLN A 10 -1.94 0.74 2.14
CA GLN A 10 -2.21 2.10 1.66
C GLN A 10 -3.61 2.59 2.03
N GLN A 11 -4.61 1.71 1.95
CA GLN A 11 -5.97 2.03 2.36
C GLN A 11 -6.01 2.37 3.85
N ILE A 12 -5.34 1.60 4.70
CA ILE A 12 -5.23 1.92 6.13
C ILE A 12 -4.45 3.23 6.33
N GLN A 13 -3.34 3.43 5.62
CA GLN A 13 -2.51 4.65 5.69
C GLN A 13 -3.33 5.91 5.35
N SER A 14 -4.23 5.83 4.37
CA SER A 14 -5.08 6.96 3.97
C SER A 14 -5.99 7.49 5.10
N HIS A 15 -6.30 6.65 6.09
CA HIS A 15 -7.10 7.05 7.26
C HIS A 15 -6.40 8.08 8.16
N LEU A 16 -5.09 8.33 7.97
CA LEU A 16 -4.37 9.39 8.66
C LEU A 16 -4.99 10.79 8.41
N ALA A 17 -5.62 11.01 7.25
CA ALA A 17 -6.35 12.24 6.98
C ALA A 17 -7.49 12.45 7.98
N VAL A 18 -8.30 11.40 8.22
CA VAL A 18 -9.39 11.42 9.21
C VAL A 18 -8.87 11.68 10.62
N LEU A 19 -7.74 11.08 10.99
CA LEU A 19 -7.11 11.34 12.29
C LEU A 19 -6.65 12.80 12.43
N THR A 20 -6.21 13.42 11.34
CA THR A 20 -5.81 14.82 11.31
C THR A 20 -7.02 15.74 11.53
N ASP A 21 -8.15 15.42 10.90
CA ASP A 21 -9.42 16.14 11.11
C ASP A 21 -9.87 16.04 12.58
N LEU A 22 -9.82 14.83 13.17
CA LEU A 22 -10.15 14.62 14.58
C LEU A 22 -9.24 15.40 15.53
N TYR A 23 -7.97 15.56 15.18
CA TYR A 23 -7.02 16.38 15.93
C TYR A 23 -7.36 17.86 15.85
N GLU A 24 -7.67 18.36 14.65
CA GLU A 24 -8.06 19.75 14.42
C GLU A 24 -9.34 20.12 15.18
N GLU A 25 -10.35 19.25 15.12
CA GLU A 25 -11.62 19.39 15.84
C GLU A 25 -11.48 19.23 17.37
N ARG A 26 -10.29 18.87 17.86
CA ARG A 26 -10.03 18.55 19.28
C ARG A 26 -10.98 17.47 19.80
N SER A 27 -11.31 16.50 18.95
CA SER A 27 -12.22 15.42 19.31
C SER A 27 -11.72 14.66 20.53
N LEU A 28 -12.66 14.16 21.34
CA LEU A 28 -12.34 13.26 22.46
C LEU A 28 -11.94 11.86 21.96
N SER A 29 -12.37 11.46 20.75
CA SER A 29 -12.06 10.16 20.16
C SER A 29 -10.68 10.10 19.50
N PHE A 30 -10.01 11.24 19.29
CA PHE A 30 -8.74 11.31 18.55
C PHE A 30 -7.69 10.29 19.05
N ALA A 31 -7.54 10.17 20.37
CA ALA A 31 -6.57 9.25 20.96
C ALA A 31 -6.93 7.78 20.71
N ASP A 32 -8.18 7.40 20.90
CA ASP A 32 -8.61 6.01 20.69
C ASP A 32 -8.57 5.63 19.21
N GLU A 33 -9.02 6.49 18.31
CA GLU A 33 -8.96 6.26 16.85
C GLU A 33 -7.52 6.15 16.35
N SER A 34 -6.62 7.00 16.85
CA SER A 34 -5.18 6.93 16.55
C SER A 34 -4.57 5.59 16.96
N LYS A 35 -4.96 5.06 18.13
CA LYS A 35 -4.50 3.77 18.63
C LYS A 35 -5.05 2.63 17.77
N GLN A 36 -6.33 2.67 17.40
CA GLN A 36 -6.95 1.68 16.52
C GLN A 36 -6.30 1.67 15.14
N TRP A 37 -5.94 2.83 14.61
CA TRP A 37 -5.22 2.94 13.35
C TRP A 37 -3.84 2.25 13.40
N ILE A 38 -3.05 2.46 14.46
CA ILE A 38 -1.77 1.74 14.65
C ILE A 38 -1.99 0.23 14.75
N ILE A 39 -3.04 -0.22 15.46
CA ILE A 39 -3.37 -1.65 15.57
C ILE A 39 -3.68 -2.26 14.19
N LYS A 40 -4.49 -1.58 13.37
CA LYS A 40 -4.80 -2.05 12.01
C LYS A 40 -3.55 -2.15 11.13
N LEU A 41 -2.63 -1.18 11.24
CA LEU A 41 -1.35 -1.26 10.54
C LEU A 41 -0.49 -2.42 11.06
N GLU A 42 -0.43 -2.63 12.38
CA GLU A 42 0.30 -3.72 13.01
C GLU A 42 -0.20 -5.09 12.48
N ASP A 43 -1.52 -5.27 12.42
CA ASP A 43 -2.14 -6.49 11.90
C ASP A 43 -1.85 -6.69 10.41
N ALA A 44 -1.96 -5.63 9.59
CA ALA A 44 -1.63 -5.70 8.17
C ALA A 44 -0.15 -6.06 7.95
N PHE A 45 0.77 -5.47 8.71
CA PHE A 45 2.20 -5.79 8.63
C PHE A 45 2.49 -7.23 9.09
N ARG A 46 1.84 -7.68 10.16
CA ARG A 46 1.95 -9.05 10.69
C ARG A 46 1.47 -10.08 9.67
N ASN A 47 0.30 -9.88 9.09
CA ASN A 47 -0.30 -10.77 8.10
C ASN A 47 0.57 -10.88 6.83
N ASN A 48 1.25 -9.79 6.48
CA ASN A 48 2.16 -9.72 5.35
C ASN A 48 3.62 -10.03 5.69
N LYS A 49 3.89 -10.49 6.93
CA LYS A 49 5.21 -10.90 7.44
C LYS A 49 6.29 -9.82 7.29
N LEU A 50 5.90 -8.57 7.48
CA LEU A 50 6.83 -7.43 7.42
C LEU A 50 7.54 -7.28 8.77
N PRO A 51 8.89 -7.22 8.80
CA PRO A 51 9.65 -7.14 10.05
C PRO A 51 9.38 -5.86 10.85
N GLN A 52 8.96 -4.78 10.18
CA GLN A 52 8.61 -3.50 10.78
C GLN A 52 7.37 -3.56 11.70
N VAL A 53 6.70 -4.72 11.80
CA VAL A 53 5.65 -4.94 12.82
C VAL A 53 6.18 -4.67 14.23
N ALA A 54 7.46 -4.97 14.52
CA ALA A 54 8.07 -4.70 15.82
C ALA A 54 8.17 -3.21 16.13
N ASP A 55 8.47 -2.39 15.12
CA ASP A 55 8.52 -0.93 15.25
C ASP A 55 7.11 -0.38 15.53
N LEU A 56 6.08 -0.89 14.85
CA LEU A 56 4.68 -0.53 15.10
C LEU A 56 4.23 -0.90 16.52
N SER A 57 4.56 -2.11 17.00
CA SER A 57 4.30 -2.51 18.39
C SER A 57 5.01 -1.60 19.39
N SER A 58 6.21 -1.11 19.06
CA SER A 58 6.97 -0.17 19.90
C SER A 58 6.29 1.21 19.97
N TYR A 59 5.83 1.75 18.84
CA TYR A 59 5.04 3.00 18.81
C TYR A 59 3.73 2.87 19.58
N ARG A 60 3.03 1.74 19.45
CA ARG A 60 1.83 1.45 20.23
C ARG A 60 2.11 1.40 21.74
N THR A 61 3.22 0.77 22.13
CA THR A 61 3.67 0.73 23.53
C THR A 61 3.95 2.14 24.07
N LEU A 62 4.61 2.97 23.26
CA LEU A 62 4.86 4.37 23.60
C LEU A 62 3.55 5.16 23.76
N MET A 63 2.58 4.96 22.86
CA MET A 63 1.27 5.60 22.95
C MET A 63 0.52 5.19 24.24
N ILE A 64 0.52 3.90 24.59
CA ILE A 64 -0.07 3.41 25.84
C ILE A 64 0.62 4.03 27.06
N SER A 65 1.95 4.20 27.01
CA SER A 65 2.69 4.85 28.10
C SER A 65 2.25 6.31 28.30
N TYR A 66 2.00 7.03 27.19
CA TYR A 66 1.55 8.42 27.21
C TYR A 66 0.11 8.53 27.74
N GLU A 67 -0.78 7.62 27.34
CA GLU A 67 -2.13 7.51 27.90
C GLU A 67 -2.12 7.29 29.42
N ARG A 68 -1.13 6.54 29.93
CA ARG A 68 -0.93 6.31 31.37
C ARG A 68 -0.20 7.44 32.09
N GLY A 69 0.09 8.54 31.40
CA GLY A 69 0.68 9.74 31.98
C GLY A 69 2.21 9.75 32.06
N PHE A 70 2.89 8.75 31.46
CA PHE A 70 4.34 8.80 31.30
C PHE A 70 4.68 9.72 30.13
N LEU A 71 4.87 11.01 30.38
CA LEU A 71 5.32 11.95 29.37
C LEU A 71 6.83 12.14 29.53
N PRO A 72 7.67 11.85 28.51
CA PRO A 72 9.10 12.06 28.60
C PRO A 72 9.34 13.55 28.89
N ASN A 73 10.14 13.85 29.92
CA ASN A 73 10.44 15.21 30.40
C ASN A 73 11.03 16.17 29.33
N GLN A 74 11.26 15.70 28.10
CA GLN A 74 11.87 16.46 27.01
C GLN A 74 11.13 16.37 25.66
N ALA A 75 10.08 15.54 25.53
CA ALA A 75 9.46 15.30 24.21
C ALA A 75 8.54 16.44 23.73
N VAL A 76 8.15 17.35 24.62
CA VAL A 76 7.19 18.41 24.31
C VAL A 76 7.79 19.76 24.72
N SER A 77 8.65 20.31 23.87
CA SER A 77 9.17 21.67 23.99
C SER A 77 8.06 22.68 23.71
N GLY A 78 7.23 22.95 24.71
CA GLY A 78 6.20 23.99 24.66
C GLY A 78 5.47 24.13 25.99
N ARG A 79 5.06 25.36 26.34
CA ARG A 79 4.17 25.63 27.48
C ARG A 79 2.76 25.14 27.16
N TYR A 80 2.54 23.83 27.18
CA TYR A 80 1.20 23.26 27.08
C TYR A 80 0.57 23.26 28.47
N ASN A 81 -0.35 24.18 28.68
CA ASN A 81 -1.03 24.40 29.98
C ASN A 81 -1.94 23.23 30.42
N SER A 82 -2.07 22.13 29.65
CA SER A 82 -2.87 20.97 30.05
C SER A 82 -2.26 19.64 29.61
N LYS A 83 -2.39 18.61 30.48
CA LYS A 83 -1.99 17.22 30.19
C LYS A 83 -2.59 16.69 28.89
N ARG A 84 -3.84 17.07 28.59
CA ARG A 84 -4.55 16.71 27.36
C ARG A 84 -3.84 17.22 26.10
N LYS A 85 -3.34 18.46 26.12
CA LYS A 85 -2.60 19.02 24.97
C LYS A 85 -1.24 18.36 24.79
N GLN A 86 -0.56 18.04 25.89
CA GLN A 86 0.72 17.32 25.86
C GLN A 86 0.55 15.91 25.29
N LEU A 87 -0.49 15.18 25.73
CA LEU A 87 -0.85 13.88 25.18
C LEU A 87 -1.15 13.95 23.68
N ALA A 88 -1.99 14.90 23.25
CA ALA A 88 -2.34 15.04 21.84
C ALA A 88 -1.10 15.35 20.97
N ALA A 89 -0.22 16.25 21.41
CA ALA A 89 1.02 16.55 20.72
C ALA A 89 1.93 15.31 20.60
N ALA A 90 2.04 14.53 21.68
CA ALA A 90 2.85 13.31 21.70
C ALA A 90 2.28 12.22 20.76
N ILE A 91 0.95 12.09 20.67
CA ILE A 91 0.28 11.20 19.71
C ILE A 91 0.57 11.64 18.27
N VAL A 92 0.51 12.94 17.96
CA VAL A 92 0.83 13.46 16.62
C VAL A 92 2.28 13.11 16.22
N THR A 93 3.24 13.21 17.14
CA THR A 93 4.62 12.78 16.89
C THR A 93 4.67 11.29 16.53
N ILE A 94 3.98 10.44 17.29
CA ILE A 94 3.89 8.99 17.00
C ILE A 94 3.28 8.75 15.62
N LEU A 95 2.14 9.39 15.30
CA LEU A 95 1.47 9.22 14.00
C LEU A 95 2.38 9.61 12.84
N THR A 96 3.14 10.70 12.99
CA THR A 96 4.09 11.16 11.96
C THR A 96 5.21 10.13 11.76
N SER A 97 5.77 9.59 12.85
CA SER A 97 6.81 8.56 12.78
C SER A 97 6.29 7.25 12.19
N VAL A 98 5.09 6.82 12.57
CA VAL A 98 4.43 5.63 12.00
C VAL A 98 4.18 5.84 10.51
N ASN A 99 3.70 7.01 10.09
CA ASN A 99 3.46 7.29 8.68
C ASN A 99 4.76 7.26 7.87
N SER A 100 5.86 7.83 8.39
CA SER A 100 7.17 7.77 7.73
C SER A 100 7.63 6.33 7.55
N LEU A 101 7.54 5.51 8.62
CA LEU A 101 7.89 4.09 8.58
C LEU A 101 7.09 3.33 7.52
N VAL A 102 5.77 3.54 7.47
CA VAL A 102 4.90 2.88 6.48
C VAL A 102 5.27 3.32 5.07
N SER A 103 5.40 4.63 4.83
CA SER A 103 5.79 5.18 3.52
C SER A 103 7.16 4.66 3.06
N GLU A 104 8.16 4.60 3.93
CA GLU A 104 9.48 4.07 3.63
C GLU A 104 9.43 2.57 3.31
N THR A 105 8.61 1.81 4.04
CA THR A 105 8.41 0.38 3.81
C THR A 105 7.76 0.12 2.44
N LEU A 106 6.79 0.94 2.04
CA LEU A 106 6.06 0.77 0.78
C LEU A 106 6.79 1.32 -0.45
N LYS A 107 7.63 2.33 -0.28
CA LYS A 107 8.35 3.01 -1.37
C LYS A 107 9.03 2.07 -2.38
N PRO A 108 9.84 1.06 -1.99
CA PRO A 108 10.48 0.17 -2.95
C PRO A 108 9.45 -0.66 -3.75
N PHE A 109 8.35 -1.08 -3.12
CA PHE A 109 7.29 -1.83 -3.79
C PHE A 109 6.51 -0.97 -4.78
N MET A 110 6.25 0.30 -4.44
CA MET A 110 5.62 1.24 -5.37
C MET A 110 6.50 1.52 -6.59
N ALA A 111 7.81 1.70 -6.38
CA ALA A 111 8.75 1.87 -7.49
C ALA A 111 8.79 0.63 -8.40
N GLN A 112 8.80 -0.56 -7.80
CA GLN A 112 8.75 -1.82 -8.51
C GLN A 112 7.45 -1.99 -9.30
N LEU A 113 6.30 -1.67 -8.69
CA LEU A 113 5.00 -1.73 -9.36
C LEU A 113 4.92 -0.78 -10.55
N GLY A 114 5.36 0.48 -10.38
CA GLY A 114 5.38 1.45 -11.47
C GLY A 114 6.24 1.01 -12.64
N GLU A 115 7.36 0.32 -12.38
CA GLU A 115 8.17 -0.28 -13.44
C GLU A 115 7.44 -1.42 -14.15
N VAL A 116 6.76 -2.30 -13.41
CA VAL A 116 5.97 -3.38 -14.03
C VAL A 116 4.81 -2.82 -14.87
N GLU A 117 4.10 -1.80 -14.39
CA GLU A 117 3.02 -1.15 -15.15
C GLU A 117 3.55 -0.51 -16.44
N ARG A 118 4.74 0.10 -16.38
CA ARG A 118 5.43 0.65 -17.56
C ARG A 118 5.75 -0.45 -18.57
N ILE A 119 6.32 -1.57 -18.13
CA ILE A 119 6.64 -2.70 -19.02
C ILE A 119 5.36 -3.32 -19.57
N MET A 120 4.33 -3.52 -18.74
CA MET A 120 3.04 -4.08 -19.17
C MET A 120 2.39 -3.21 -20.25
N SER A 121 2.46 -1.89 -20.12
CA SER A 121 1.95 -0.95 -21.12
C SER A 121 2.68 -1.08 -22.46
N GLN A 122 4.01 -1.28 -22.43
CA GLN A 122 4.82 -1.53 -23.63
C GLN A 122 4.45 -2.87 -24.28
N VAL A 123 4.33 -3.92 -23.46
CA VAL A 123 3.94 -5.26 -23.89
C VAL A 123 2.56 -5.23 -24.55
N LEU A 124 1.57 -4.60 -23.92
CA LEU A 124 0.21 -4.49 -24.45
C LEU A 124 0.14 -3.68 -25.76
N SER A 125 0.94 -2.63 -25.89
CA SER A 125 1.00 -1.83 -27.12
C SER A 125 1.48 -2.68 -28.31
N VAL A 126 2.54 -3.47 -28.13
CA VAL A 126 3.05 -4.38 -29.15
C VAL A 126 2.11 -5.56 -29.38
N ALA A 127 1.55 -6.14 -28.32
CA ALA A 127 0.58 -7.22 -28.39
C ALA A 127 -0.67 -6.81 -29.18
N SER A 128 -1.16 -5.58 -28.98
CA SER A 128 -2.26 -5.03 -29.77
C SER A 128 -1.88 -4.86 -31.23
N ALA A 129 -0.70 -4.32 -31.53
CA ALA A 129 -0.24 -4.14 -32.92
C ALA A 129 -0.10 -5.48 -33.67
N LYS A 130 0.27 -6.53 -32.94
CA LYS A 130 0.34 -7.92 -33.45
C LYS A 130 -1.01 -8.64 -33.48
N GLY A 131 -2.09 -8.04 -32.98
CA GLY A 131 -3.40 -8.68 -32.87
C GLY A 131 -3.46 -9.84 -31.86
N LEU A 132 -2.54 -9.89 -30.89
CA LEU A 132 -2.53 -10.92 -29.84
C LEU A 132 -3.68 -10.75 -28.85
N LEU A 133 -4.20 -9.53 -28.72
CA LEU A 133 -5.39 -9.21 -27.93
C LEU A 133 -6.71 -9.44 -28.71
N ALA A 134 -6.63 -9.80 -30.00
CA ALA A 134 -7.80 -10.04 -30.83
C ALA A 134 -8.36 -11.46 -30.62
N GLY A 135 -9.68 -11.57 -30.60
CA GLY A 135 -10.42 -12.80 -30.37
C GLY A 135 -11.51 -12.55 -29.32
N SER A 136 -12.72 -13.04 -29.58
CA SER A 136 -13.83 -12.82 -28.66
C SER A 136 -13.63 -13.69 -27.41
N PRO A 137 -13.52 -13.10 -26.22
CA PRO A 137 -13.40 -13.86 -24.99
C PRO A 137 -14.65 -14.73 -24.78
N THR A 138 -14.51 -16.04 -24.89
CA THR A 138 -15.62 -16.98 -24.70
C THR A 138 -15.72 -17.52 -23.27
N GLY A 139 -14.78 -17.14 -22.40
CA GLY A 139 -14.69 -17.57 -21.01
C GLY A 139 -15.02 -16.48 -19.99
N THR A 140 -14.86 -16.83 -18.71
CA THR A 140 -14.91 -15.86 -17.61
C THR A 140 -13.79 -14.83 -17.74
N HIS A 141 -13.96 -13.66 -17.12
CA HIS A 141 -12.94 -12.58 -17.14
C HIS A 141 -11.53 -13.09 -16.82
N THR A 142 -11.40 -13.90 -15.77
CA THR A 142 -10.12 -14.52 -15.38
C THR A 142 -9.57 -15.45 -16.45
N GLN A 143 -10.42 -16.26 -17.09
CA GLN A 143 -9.99 -17.14 -18.20
C GLN A 143 -9.49 -16.32 -19.40
N ASN A 144 -10.11 -15.17 -19.66
CA ASN A 144 -9.70 -14.27 -20.74
C ASN A 144 -8.33 -13.63 -20.43
N MET A 145 -8.11 -13.17 -19.20
CA MET A 145 -6.81 -12.64 -18.77
C MET A 145 -5.70 -13.69 -18.85
N ILE A 146 -5.99 -14.94 -18.43
CA ILE A 146 -5.06 -16.06 -18.58
C ILE A 146 -4.75 -16.31 -20.06
N HIS A 147 -5.77 -16.30 -20.92
CA HIS A 147 -5.61 -16.51 -22.35
C HIS A 147 -4.73 -15.43 -23.00
N TYR A 148 -5.00 -14.15 -22.73
CA TYR A 148 -4.18 -13.04 -23.23
C TYR A 148 -2.74 -13.15 -22.73
N TRP A 149 -2.56 -13.42 -21.43
CA TRP A 149 -1.22 -13.57 -20.87
C TRP A 149 -0.44 -14.72 -21.53
N SER A 150 -1.07 -15.88 -21.76
CA SER A 150 -0.43 -17.02 -22.45
C SER A 150 0.08 -16.61 -23.83
N ARG A 151 -0.78 -16.02 -24.66
CA ARG A 151 -0.43 -15.58 -26.02
C ARG A 151 0.68 -14.54 -26.05
N ILE A 152 0.66 -13.62 -25.10
CA ILE A 152 1.71 -12.60 -24.94
C ILE A 152 3.03 -13.24 -24.53
N SER A 153 3.01 -14.15 -23.55
CA SER A 153 4.21 -14.77 -23.00
C SER A 153 4.89 -15.76 -23.95
N GLU A 154 4.14 -16.33 -24.89
CA GLU A 154 4.62 -17.26 -25.93
C GLU A 154 5.14 -16.54 -27.18
N ASP A 155 4.90 -15.23 -27.32
CA ASP A 155 5.42 -14.44 -28.43
C ASP A 155 6.92 -14.15 -28.26
N ASN A 156 7.73 -14.51 -29.26
CA ASN A 156 9.19 -14.40 -29.19
C ASN A 156 9.70 -12.98 -28.93
N ASP A 157 9.00 -11.94 -29.40
CA ASP A 157 9.45 -10.56 -29.23
C ASP A 157 9.08 -10.00 -27.85
N LEU A 158 8.04 -10.56 -27.21
CA LEU A 158 7.54 -10.13 -25.90
C LEU A 158 8.03 -10.98 -24.73
N MET A 159 8.40 -12.23 -25.00
CA MET A 159 8.88 -13.18 -24.00
C MET A 159 9.98 -12.61 -23.08
N PRO A 160 11.01 -11.89 -23.57
CA PRO A 160 12.02 -11.30 -22.67
C PRO A 160 11.43 -10.30 -21.66
N LEU A 161 10.46 -9.49 -22.08
CA LEU A 161 9.77 -8.53 -21.21
C LEU A 161 8.87 -9.24 -20.19
N CYS A 162 8.19 -10.32 -20.60
CA CYS A 162 7.39 -11.14 -19.71
C CYS A 162 8.23 -11.84 -18.63
N ILE A 163 9.40 -12.37 -19.00
CA ILE A 163 10.35 -12.96 -18.05
C ILE A 163 10.84 -11.91 -17.07
N HIS A 164 11.20 -10.72 -17.56
CA HIS A 164 11.66 -9.63 -16.70
C HIS A 164 10.58 -9.20 -15.69
N MET A 165 9.34 -8.98 -16.12
CA MET A 165 8.22 -8.66 -15.21
C MET A 165 7.96 -9.76 -14.18
N SER A 166 8.05 -11.02 -14.60
CA SER A 166 7.87 -12.17 -13.70
C SER A 166 8.95 -12.27 -12.63
N GLY A 167 10.13 -11.68 -12.86
CA GLY A 167 11.18 -11.53 -11.85
C GLY A 167 10.93 -10.37 -10.87
N LEU A 168 10.07 -9.41 -11.21
CA LEU A 168 9.77 -8.24 -10.40
C LEU A 168 8.58 -8.47 -9.46
N ILE A 169 7.51 -9.13 -9.92
CA ILE A 169 6.30 -9.29 -9.11
C ILE A 169 5.89 -10.75 -8.94
N HIS A 170 5.02 -11.00 -7.97
CA HIS A 170 4.47 -12.33 -7.77
C HIS A 170 3.63 -12.73 -9.00
N PRO A 171 3.69 -13.99 -9.47
CA PRO A 171 3.00 -14.40 -10.71
C PRO A 171 1.49 -14.12 -10.74
N GLN A 172 0.83 -14.21 -9.59
CA GLN A 172 -0.61 -13.91 -9.46
C GLN A 172 -0.91 -12.42 -9.67
N ASP A 173 0.01 -11.52 -9.33
CA ASP A 173 -0.18 -10.08 -9.47
C ASP A 173 -0.05 -9.63 -10.93
N ILE A 174 0.61 -10.43 -11.78
CA ILE A 174 0.77 -10.13 -13.22
C ILE A 174 -0.59 -9.99 -13.89
N LEU A 175 -1.52 -10.91 -13.60
CA LEU A 175 -2.87 -10.86 -14.19
C LEU A 175 -3.66 -9.65 -13.70
N ILE A 176 -3.44 -9.21 -12.46
CA ILE A 176 -4.08 -8.00 -11.91
C ILE A 176 -3.54 -6.76 -12.64
N VAL A 177 -2.23 -6.67 -12.84
CA VAL A 177 -1.60 -5.55 -13.55
C VAL A 177 -2.02 -5.53 -15.03
N LEU A 178 -2.09 -6.71 -15.67
CA LEU A 178 -2.58 -6.87 -17.04
C LEU A 178 -4.00 -6.32 -17.17
N ASP A 179 -4.93 -6.76 -16.32
CA ASP A 179 -6.32 -6.35 -16.34
C ASP A 179 -6.49 -4.83 -16.17
N ARG A 180 -5.78 -4.26 -15.19
CA ARG A 180 -5.79 -2.81 -14.94
C ARG A 180 -5.27 -2.01 -16.11
N THR A 181 -4.21 -2.49 -16.76
CA THR A 181 -3.58 -1.79 -17.88
C THR A 181 -4.45 -1.89 -19.15
N ILE A 182 -5.05 -3.05 -19.42
CA ILE A 182 -6.04 -3.23 -20.51
C ILE A 182 -7.23 -2.27 -20.31
N THR A 183 -7.80 -2.25 -19.10
CA THR A 183 -8.93 -1.37 -18.76
C THR A 183 -8.56 0.11 -18.90
N GLY A 184 -7.37 0.50 -18.42
CA GLY A 184 -6.88 1.88 -18.51
C GLY A 184 -6.59 2.35 -19.94
N LEU A 185 -6.19 1.45 -20.83
CA LEU A 185 -5.97 1.73 -22.26
C LEU A 185 -7.27 1.72 -23.09
N GLY A 186 -8.42 1.41 -22.46
CA GLY A 186 -9.72 1.40 -23.13
C GLY A 186 -9.94 0.19 -24.05
N TYR A 187 -9.13 -0.85 -23.93
CA TYR A 187 -9.40 -2.13 -24.60
C TYR A 187 -10.61 -2.77 -23.93
N LYS A 188 -11.75 -2.72 -24.61
CA LYS A 188 -12.92 -3.50 -24.24
C LYS A 188 -12.67 -4.93 -24.74
N GLY A 189 -12.36 -5.84 -23.81
CA GLY A 189 -12.60 -7.26 -24.02
C GLY A 189 -14.08 -7.50 -24.26
#